data_AF-A0A6G9Y408-F1
#
_entry.id   AF-A0A6G9Y408-F1
#
_cell.length_a   1.000
_cell.length_b   1.000
_cell.length_c   1.000
_cell.angle_alpha   90.00
_cell.angle_beta   90.00
_cell.angle_gamma   90.00
#
_symmetry.space_group_name_H-M   'P 1'
#
loop_
_entity.id
_entity.type
_entity.pdbx_description
1 polymer ?
#
loop_
_entity_poly.entity_id
_entity_poly.type
_entity_poly.pdbx_seq_one_letter_code
_entity_poly.pdbx_strand_id
1 'polypeptide(L)'
;MAPTFPVIVVRHEDYHSAGESLTAVRDNAVDVHGGLVTTLANYGGMAGTDKTGTDWAKSYDEAAGIALEASAKLVSAFGRTANLLAAGAYNHAAGEAASNPQTTAPPSPPNLSTEPSLALFHPSASGDSGPEPFGWGLIKTVSDLAWPDGHQDQLRAAKSVWHSAATALVDATGPIPTAVGLLENQQSPEIASAIRTCNEMAVNADQLAGAYRAIGDACEQYAQHLDDAHSEILSELRKMLIETAAMEGVIQIGAFFTGGLSEAGNAGVLARIGIYAARIGRIITELGTKVLAIARRVGSLASTTLKVMTSKLGRWLEQAVAKIWRGGETGLQLYSRSAVRTNVDVLTNGGHIPMTQEIILALAQKAGVDLSGVELHIVKDMEEARYLDFQDACGVTPAELGGRQIRFGPAAFTDEETLVATLAHEAKHVQQLRDQVRLGTDTIRGLEDEAYAAEVPALARFRGEQP
;
A
#
# COMPACT_ATOMS: atom_id res chain seq x y z
N MET A 1 -3.75 50.54 -0.72
CA MET A 1 -3.03 49.51 0.06
C MET A 1 -1.86 49.07 -0.80
N ALA A 2 -0.61 49.28 -0.37
CA ALA A 2 0.53 48.80 -1.14
C ALA A 2 0.44 47.26 -1.23
N PRO A 3 0.70 46.64 -2.39
CA PRO A 3 0.76 45.20 -2.48
C PRO A 3 1.85 44.70 -1.53
N THR A 4 1.44 43.97 -0.48
CA THR A 4 2.36 43.22 0.38
C THR A 4 2.83 42.01 -0.41
N PHE A 5 4.04 42.08 -0.96
CA PHE A 5 4.68 40.90 -1.52
C PHE A 5 5.14 40.01 -0.37
N PRO A 6 4.80 38.70 -0.36
CA PRO A 6 5.33 37.80 0.66
C PRO A 6 6.86 37.77 0.54
N VAL A 7 7.54 37.97 1.67
CA VAL A 7 9.00 37.81 1.74
C VAL A 7 9.29 36.31 1.74
N ILE A 8 10.07 35.84 0.77
CA ILE A 8 10.58 34.47 0.75
C ILE A 8 11.91 34.47 1.51
N VAL A 9 11.99 33.67 2.57
CA VAL A 9 13.21 33.48 3.37
C VAL A 9 13.49 31.99 3.41
N VAL A 10 14.45 31.54 2.62
CA VAL A 10 14.84 30.13 2.58
C VAL A 10 16.34 30.00 2.84
N ARG A 11 16.66 29.30 3.91
CA ARG A 11 18.02 28.86 4.25
C ARG A 11 18.19 27.45 3.71
N HIS A 12 18.89 27.35 2.58
CA HIS A 12 19.07 26.09 1.86
C HIS A 12 19.58 24.96 2.76
N GLU A 13 20.54 25.25 3.64
CA GLU A 13 21.12 24.25 4.57
C GLU A 13 20.09 23.70 5.57
N ASP A 14 19.26 24.57 6.17
CA ASP A 14 18.21 24.17 7.11
C ASP A 14 17.12 23.35 6.40
N TYR A 15 16.73 23.76 5.19
CA TYR A 15 15.73 23.03 4.39
C TYR A 15 16.26 21.67 3.95
N HIS A 16 17.53 21.59 3.55
CA HIS A 16 18.19 20.32 3.22
C HIS A 16 18.26 19.39 4.45
N SER A 17 18.67 19.91 5.60
CA SER A 17 18.77 19.17 6.87
C SER A 17 17.43 18.60 7.33
N ALA A 18 16.31 19.27 7.00
CA ALA A 18 14.97 18.73 7.23
C ALA A 18 14.72 17.47 6.37
N GLY A 19 15.18 17.46 5.13
CA GLY A 19 15.14 16.28 4.25
C GLY A 19 16.02 15.12 4.76
N GLU A 20 17.21 15.41 5.27
CA GLU A 20 18.10 14.40 5.88
C GLU A 20 17.46 13.77 7.13
N SER A 21 16.76 14.57 7.93
CA SER A 21 16.03 14.06 9.10
C SER A 21 14.97 13.02 8.70
N LEU A 22 14.21 13.27 7.62
CA LEU A 22 13.23 12.30 7.11
C LEU A 22 13.88 11.09 6.41
N THR A 23 15.09 11.26 5.87
CA THR A 23 15.90 10.15 5.35
C THR A 23 16.29 9.21 6.48
N ALA A 24 16.75 9.74 7.61
CA ALA A 24 17.06 8.94 8.79
C ALA A 24 15.82 8.21 9.35
N VAL A 25 14.66 8.88 9.37
CA VAL A 25 13.38 8.25 9.76
C VAL A 25 13.05 7.08 8.85
N ARG A 26 13.18 7.26 7.53
CA ARG A 26 12.97 6.17 6.55
C ARG A 26 13.89 4.99 6.83
N ASP A 27 15.20 5.23 6.99
CA ASP A 27 16.19 4.16 7.14
C ASP A 27 15.95 3.36 8.43
N ASN A 28 15.71 4.04 9.55
CA ASN A 28 15.35 3.38 10.79
C ASN A 28 14.05 2.57 10.64
N ALA A 29 13.04 3.10 9.91
CA ALA A 29 11.79 2.40 9.68
C ALA A 29 11.94 1.19 8.73
N VAL A 30 12.89 1.22 7.78
CA VAL A 30 13.28 0.03 6.98
C VAL A 30 13.81 -1.06 7.90
N ASP A 31 14.71 -0.72 8.84
CA ASP A 31 15.28 -1.68 9.79
C ASP A 31 14.20 -2.29 10.70
N VAL A 32 13.27 -1.46 11.20
CA VAL A 32 12.13 -1.94 11.98
C VAL A 32 11.27 -2.92 11.19
N HIS A 33 10.94 -2.58 9.94
CA HIS A 33 10.14 -3.43 9.07
C HIS A 33 10.84 -4.77 8.78
N GLY A 34 12.12 -4.72 8.38
CA GLY A 34 12.91 -5.92 8.09
C GLY A 34 13.09 -6.81 9.32
N GLY A 35 13.35 -6.23 10.48
CA GLY A 35 13.46 -6.95 11.75
C GLY A 35 12.15 -7.61 12.17
N LEU A 36 11.02 -6.92 12.00
CA LEU A 36 9.68 -7.46 12.27
C LEU A 36 9.40 -8.70 11.41
N VAL A 37 9.53 -8.57 10.08
CA VAL A 37 9.26 -9.65 9.12
C VAL A 37 10.15 -10.86 9.39
N THR A 38 11.46 -10.62 9.57
CA THR A 38 12.44 -11.69 9.81
C THR A 38 12.16 -12.44 11.10
N THR A 39 11.78 -11.72 12.17
CA THR A 39 11.55 -12.36 13.47
C THR A 39 10.22 -13.10 13.49
N LEU A 40 9.15 -12.52 12.92
CA LEU A 40 7.84 -13.16 12.83
C LEU A 40 7.84 -14.44 11.98
N ALA A 41 8.75 -14.54 11.01
CA ALA A 41 8.89 -15.74 10.20
C ALA A 41 9.18 -17.01 11.02
N ASN A 42 9.67 -16.88 12.26
CA ASN A 42 9.95 -18.00 13.15
C ASN A 42 8.72 -18.52 13.94
N TYR A 43 7.56 -17.88 13.80
CA TYR A 43 6.33 -18.25 14.52
C TYR A 43 5.20 -18.66 13.58
N GLY A 44 5.55 -19.13 12.37
CA GLY A 44 4.58 -19.82 11.51
C GLY A 44 4.01 -21.05 12.22
N GLY A 45 2.71 -21.27 12.12
CA GLY A 45 2.04 -22.41 12.76
C GLY A 45 1.69 -22.25 14.25
N MET A 46 2.09 -21.15 14.90
CA MET A 46 1.89 -20.93 16.35
C MET A 46 0.44 -21.06 16.86
N ALA A 47 -0.56 -20.90 15.99
CA ALA A 47 -1.97 -20.96 16.34
C ALA A 47 -2.52 -22.39 16.44
N GLY A 48 -1.80 -23.41 15.96
CA GLY A 48 -2.31 -24.78 15.94
C GLY A 48 -2.86 -25.23 14.59
N THR A 49 -3.32 -26.48 14.57
CA THR A 49 -4.08 -27.10 13.48
C THR A 49 -5.57 -27.26 13.81
N ASP A 50 -5.97 -27.07 15.07
CA ASP A 50 -7.35 -27.18 15.50
C ASP A 50 -8.25 -26.08 14.88
N LYS A 51 -9.57 -26.31 14.91
CA LYS A 51 -10.55 -25.38 14.32
C LYS A 51 -10.47 -23.98 14.94
N THR A 52 -10.23 -23.89 16.24
CA THR A 52 -10.12 -22.61 16.95
C THR A 52 -8.88 -21.84 16.49
N GLY A 53 -7.74 -22.52 16.44
CA GLY A 53 -6.48 -21.97 15.93
C GLY A 53 -6.56 -21.51 14.48
N THR A 54 -7.05 -22.38 13.59
CA THR A 54 -7.21 -22.05 12.16
C THR A 54 -8.15 -20.88 11.91
N ASP A 55 -9.24 -20.73 12.69
CA ASP A 55 -10.16 -19.60 12.55
C ASP A 55 -9.56 -18.29 13.08
N TRP A 56 -8.81 -18.34 14.18
CA TRP A 56 -8.07 -17.17 14.68
C TRP A 56 -6.97 -16.73 13.72
N ALA A 57 -6.20 -17.70 13.21
CA ALA A 57 -5.09 -17.47 12.29
C ALA A 57 -5.54 -16.69 11.05
N LYS A 58 -6.73 -16.94 10.48
CA LYS A 58 -7.26 -16.16 9.35
C LYS A 58 -7.31 -14.66 9.64
N SER A 59 -7.83 -14.27 10.80
CA SER A 59 -7.93 -12.85 11.19
C SER A 59 -6.57 -12.26 11.57
N TYR A 60 -5.70 -13.06 12.21
CA TYR A 60 -4.33 -12.65 12.52
C TYR A 60 -3.52 -12.42 11.24
N ASP A 61 -3.51 -13.38 10.31
CA ASP A 61 -2.76 -13.33 9.06
C ASP A 61 -3.24 -12.16 8.17
N GLU A 62 -4.55 -11.90 8.09
CA GLU A 62 -5.07 -10.72 7.38
C GLU A 62 -4.57 -9.43 8.04
N ALA A 63 -4.65 -9.32 9.37
CA ALA A 63 -4.20 -8.13 10.09
C ALA A 63 -2.68 -7.92 9.97
N ALA A 64 -1.88 -8.98 10.10
CA ALA A 64 -0.45 -8.95 9.94
C ALA A 64 -0.07 -8.50 8.52
N GLY A 65 -0.69 -9.09 7.48
CA GLY A 65 -0.45 -8.72 6.09
C GLY A 65 -0.73 -7.25 5.81
N ILE A 66 -1.88 -6.73 6.25
CA ILE A 66 -2.23 -5.30 6.04
C ILE A 66 -1.32 -4.40 6.89
N ALA A 67 -0.92 -4.81 8.09
CA ALA A 67 0.00 -4.04 8.92
C ALA A 67 1.41 -3.96 8.29
N LEU A 68 1.89 -5.02 7.62
CA LEU A 68 3.12 -5.01 6.84
C LEU A 68 2.99 -4.13 5.59
N GLU A 69 1.86 -4.18 4.88
CA GLU A 69 1.61 -3.30 3.73
C GLU A 69 1.56 -1.81 4.15
N ALA A 70 0.86 -1.51 5.26
CA ALA A 70 0.80 -0.16 5.83
C ALA A 70 2.19 0.35 6.23
N SER A 71 3.00 -0.52 6.85
CA SER A 71 4.39 -0.25 7.21
C SER A 71 5.23 0.08 5.99
N ALA A 72 5.20 -0.76 4.95
CA ALA A 72 5.96 -0.53 3.74
C ALA A 72 5.58 0.80 3.06
N LYS A 73 4.28 1.08 2.94
CA LYS A 73 3.80 2.35 2.40
C LYS A 73 4.20 3.56 3.26
N LEU A 74 4.20 3.42 4.57
CA LEU A 74 4.65 4.49 5.47
C LEU A 74 6.15 4.76 5.32
N VAL A 75 6.97 3.70 5.20
CA VAL A 75 8.41 3.83 4.92
C VAL A 75 8.65 4.53 3.58
N SER A 76 7.95 4.10 2.52
CA SER A 76 7.98 4.79 1.22
C SER A 76 7.57 6.26 1.36
N ALA A 77 6.58 6.55 2.21
CA ALA A 77 6.08 7.90 2.41
C ALA A 77 7.12 8.80 3.11
N PHE A 78 7.86 8.28 4.10
CA PHE A 78 9.00 8.98 4.69
C PHE A 78 10.07 9.31 3.65
N GLY A 79 10.48 8.31 2.85
CA GLY A 79 11.50 8.51 1.82
C GLY A 79 11.06 9.49 0.73
N ARG A 80 9.78 9.46 0.36
CA ARG A 80 9.25 10.37 -0.67
C ARG A 80 9.11 11.80 -0.15
N THR A 81 8.75 11.96 1.12
CA THR A 81 8.80 13.26 1.80
C THR A 81 10.22 13.80 1.81
N ALA A 82 11.20 12.97 2.18
CA ALA A 82 12.61 13.37 2.18
C ALA A 82 13.06 13.85 0.79
N ASN A 83 12.72 13.11 -0.28
CA ASN A 83 13.03 13.49 -1.66
C ASN A 83 12.37 14.83 -2.06
N LEU A 84 11.11 15.05 -1.68
CA LEU A 84 10.42 16.32 -1.94
C LEU A 84 11.08 17.50 -1.21
N LEU A 85 11.51 17.31 0.04
CA LEU A 85 12.23 18.33 0.80
C LEU A 85 13.59 18.64 0.16
N ALA A 86 14.34 17.59 -0.25
CA ALA A 86 15.61 17.76 -0.95
C ALA A 86 15.46 18.50 -2.29
N ALA A 87 14.43 18.15 -3.07
CA ALA A 87 14.11 18.84 -4.33
C ALA A 87 13.68 20.30 -4.08
N GLY A 88 12.87 20.55 -3.05
CA GLY A 88 12.48 21.90 -2.64
C GLY A 88 13.68 22.76 -2.27
N ALA A 89 14.57 22.23 -1.43
CA ALA A 89 15.81 22.92 -1.05
C ALA A 89 16.68 23.24 -2.28
N TYR A 90 16.87 22.27 -3.19
CA TYR A 90 17.60 22.47 -4.45
C TYR A 90 16.96 23.57 -5.32
N ASN A 91 15.64 23.54 -5.52
CA ASN A 91 14.94 24.51 -6.37
C ASN A 91 15.09 25.95 -5.84
N HIS A 92 15.05 26.15 -4.52
CA HIS A 92 15.30 27.46 -3.93
C HIS A 92 16.74 27.93 -4.12
N ALA A 93 17.73 27.06 -3.89
CA ALA A 93 19.14 27.42 -4.08
C ALA A 93 19.49 27.67 -5.56
N ALA A 94 18.92 26.89 -6.48
CA ALA A 94 19.08 27.09 -7.92
C ALA A 94 18.42 28.40 -8.38
N GLY A 95 17.24 28.73 -7.85
CA GLY A 95 16.56 30.01 -8.11
C GLY A 95 17.36 31.21 -7.61
N GLU A 96 17.96 31.11 -6.43
CA GLU A 96 18.85 32.14 -5.87
C GLU A 96 20.11 32.32 -6.74
N ALA A 97 20.75 31.22 -7.14
CA ALA A 97 21.91 31.26 -8.04
C ALA A 97 21.57 31.86 -9.41
N ALA A 98 20.40 31.53 -9.98
CA ALA A 98 19.95 32.09 -11.25
C ALA A 98 19.63 33.60 -11.15
N SER A 99 19.19 34.06 -9.98
CA SER A 99 18.92 35.48 -9.71
C SER A 99 20.20 36.29 -9.46
N ASN A 100 21.24 35.64 -8.90
CA ASN A 100 22.53 36.25 -8.53
C ASN A 100 23.75 35.53 -9.16
N PRO A 101 23.83 35.41 -10.50
CA PRO A 101 24.80 34.53 -11.17
C PRO A 101 26.27 34.97 -11.05
N GLN A 102 26.53 36.21 -10.62
CA GLN A 102 27.89 36.73 -10.43
C GLN A 102 28.46 36.42 -9.05
N THR A 103 27.61 36.09 -8.07
CA THR A 103 28.02 35.92 -6.66
C THR A 103 27.72 34.54 -6.12
N THR A 104 26.83 33.79 -6.78
CA THR A 104 26.32 32.50 -6.28
C THR A 104 26.36 31.45 -7.39
N ALA A 105 27.10 30.36 -7.17
CA ALA A 105 27.15 29.25 -8.12
C ALA A 105 25.88 28.37 -7.98
N PRO A 106 25.37 27.78 -9.08
CA PRO A 106 24.27 26.82 -9.01
C PRO A 106 24.63 25.61 -8.13
N PRO A 107 23.69 25.14 -7.28
CA PRO A 107 23.90 23.93 -6.49
C PRO A 107 23.96 22.69 -7.40
N SER A 108 24.57 21.61 -6.92
CA SER A 108 24.47 20.31 -7.60
C SER A 108 23.06 19.72 -7.41
N PRO A 109 22.50 19.03 -8.41
CA PRO A 109 21.23 18.32 -8.26
C PRO A 109 21.26 17.33 -7.09
N PRO A 110 20.17 17.19 -6.32
CA PRO A 110 20.13 16.28 -5.20
C PRO A 110 20.08 14.83 -5.70
N ASN A 111 20.80 13.94 -5.01
CA ASN A 111 20.67 12.50 -5.21
C ASN A 111 19.41 12.01 -4.50
N LEU A 112 18.31 11.90 -5.23
CA LEU A 112 17.05 11.39 -4.69
C LEU A 112 17.14 9.90 -4.42
N SER A 113 16.65 9.48 -3.26
CA SER A 113 16.65 8.06 -2.87
C SER A 113 15.58 7.28 -3.62
N THR A 114 15.88 6.03 -3.97
CA THR A 114 14.89 5.11 -4.55
C THR A 114 13.95 4.57 -3.49
N GLU A 115 12.74 4.17 -3.91
CA GLU A 115 11.78 3.53 -3.02
C GLU A 115 12.30 2.15 -2.56
N PRO A 116 12.27 1.84 -1.25
CA PRO A 116 12.76 0.56 -0.76
C PRO A 116 11.82 -0.57 -1.17
N SER A 117 12.39 -1.69 -1.62
CA SER A 117 11.64 -2.93 -1.85
C SER A 117 11.56 -3.70 -0.54
N LEU A 118 10.40 -3.64 0.13
CA LEU A 118 10.18 -4.26 1.43
C LEU A 118 9.37 -5.56 1.30
N ALA A 119 9.79 -6.58 2.06
CA ALA A 119 9.14 -7.88 2.04
C ALA A 119 7.80 -7.84 2.77
N LEU A 120 6.73 -8.29 2.10
CA LEU A 120 5.38 -8.32 2.69
C LEU A 120 4.95 -9.72 3.16
N PHE A 121 5.79 -10.73 2.90
CA PHE A 121 5.47 -12.10 3.23
C PHE A 121 5.59 -12.35 4.73
N HIS A 122 4.60 -13.04 5.28
CA HIS A 122 4.65 -13.66 6.59
C HIS A 122 4.09 -15.08 6.47
N PRO A 123 4.67 -16.08 7.15
CA PRO A 123 4.08 -17.42 7.19
C PRO A 123 2.74 -17.36 7.92
N SER A 124 1.82 -18.25 7.52
CA SER A 124 0.54 -18.37 8.22
C SER A 124 0.76 -18.77 9.68
N ALA A 125 -0.01 -18.18 10.58
CA ALA A 125 -0.03 -18.59 11.98
C ALA A 125 -0.63 -19.98 12.18
N SER A 126 -1.32 -20.59 11.21
CA SER A 126 -1.84 -21.95 11.33
C SER A 126 -0.91 -22.99 10.70
N GLY A 127 -0.85 -24.18 11.29
CA GLY A 127 -0.24 -25.35 10.63
C GLY A 127 0.81 -26.12 11.44
N ASP A 128 1.17 -25.69 12.64
CA ASP A 128 1.97 -26.50 13.58
C ASP A 128 1.07 -27.04 14.69
N SER A 129 1.45 -28.16 15.32
CA SER A 129 0.63 -28.83 16.33
C SER A 129 1.41 -29.16 17.59
N GLY A 130 0.91 -28.72 18.74
CA GLY A 130 1.38 -29.17 20.05
C GLY A 130 1.02 -30.63 20.34
N PRO A 131 1.81 -31.34 21.17
CA PRO A 131 1.55 -32.74 21.51
C PRO A 131 0.26 -32.89 22.33
N GLU A 132 -0.48 -33.95 22.05
CA GLU A 132 -1.66 -34.32 22.86
C GLU A 132 -1.25 -34.72 24.29
N PRO A 133 -2.05 -34.40 25.31
CA PRO A 133 -1.75 -34.79 26.68
C PRO A 133 -2.00 -36.27 26.94
N PHE A 134 -1.36 -36.81 27.97
CA PHE A 134 -1.63 -38.17 28.43
C PHE A 134 -3.13 -38.38 28.74
N GLY A 135 -3.69 -39.50 28.27
CA GLY A 135 -5.11 -39.82 28.42
C GLY A 135 -6.02 -39.26 27.33
N TRP A 136 -5.53 -38.38 26.44
CA TRP A 136 -6.33 -37.85 25.33
C TRP A 136 -6.82 -38.93 24.36
N GLY A 137 -6.01 -39.98 24.15
CA GLY A 137 -6.40 -41.14 23.35
C GLY A 137 -7.72 -41.78 23.78
N LEU A 138 -8.08 -41.72 25.07
CA LEU A 138 -9.36 -42.23 25.57
C LEU A 138 -10.54 -41.36 25.13
N ILE A 139 -10.37 -40.04 25.11
CA ILE A 139 -11.39 -39.10 24.63
C ILE A 139 -11.69 -39.34 23.14
N LYS A 140 -10.65 -39.63 22.35
CA LYS A 140 -10.79 -39.99 20.92
C LYS A 140 -11.57 -41.27 20.66
N THR A 141 -11.71 -42.16 21.66
CA THR A 141 -12.49 -43.40 21.48
C THR A 141 -14.01 -43.18 21.51
N VAL A 142 -14.46 -42.07 22.09
CA VAL A 142 -15.89 -41.78 22.31
C VAL A 142 -16.34 -40.44 21.72
N SER A 143 -15.41 -39.66 21.14
CA SER A 143 -15.71 -38.33 20.58
C SER A 143 -14.71 -37.94 19.50
N ASP A 144 -15.15 -37.07 18.60
CA ASP A 144 -14.32 -36.47 17.53
C ASP A 144 -13.66 -35.14 17.97
N LEU A 145 -13.46 -34.94 19.28
CA LEU A 145 -12.87 -33.71 19.79
C LEU A 145 -11.40 -33.60 19.38
N ALA A 146 -11.03 -32.44 18.83
CA ALA A 146 -9.64 -32.08 18.58
C ALA A 146 -9.01 -31.44 19.83
N TRP A 147 -7.75 -31.75 20.09
CA TRP A 147 -6.96 -31.08 21.13
C TRP A 147 -6.67 -29.65 20.66
N PRO A 148 -6.92 -28.60 21.48
CA PRO A 148 -6.48 -27.25 21.14
C PRO A 148 -4.95 -27.19 21.16
N ASP A 149 -4.33 -27.17 19.99
CA ASP A 149 -2.92 -27.54 19.81
C ASP A 149 -2.00 -26.34 19.49
N GLY A 150 -2.47 -25.11 19.71
CA GLY A 150 -1.64 -23.91 19.56
C GLY A 150 -0.49 -23.81 20.58
N HIS A 151 0.57 -23.10 20.19
CA HIS A 151 1.81 -22.94 20.96
C HIS A 151 1.79 -21.64 21.78
N GLN A 152 1.46 -21.74 23.08
CA GLN A 152 1.30 -20.56 23.95
C GLN A 152 2.59 -19.76 24.13
N ASP A 153 3.74 -20.42 24.18
CA ASP A 153 5.05 -19.78 24.28
C ASP A 153 5.39 -18.99 23.00
N GLN A 154 5.14 -19.57 21.83
CA GLN A 154 5.34 -18.90 20.54
C GLN A 154 4.39 -17.71 20.37
N LEU A 155 3.12 -17.84 20.76
CA LEU A 155 2.15 -16.74 20.75
C LEU A 155 2.62 -15.55 21.63
N ARG A 156 3.17 -15.83 22.82
CA ARG A 156 3.74 -14.78 23.70
C ARG A 156 5.04 -14.19 23.15
N ALA A 157 5.86 -15.00 22.49
CA ALA A 157 7.04 -14.53 21.79
C ALA A 157 6.66 -13.59 20.64
N ALA A 158 5.68 -13.97 19.82
CA ALA A 158 5.13 -13.12 18.75
C ALA A 158 4.56 -11.81 19.30
N LYS A 159 3.85 -11.83 20.43
CA LYS A 159 3.41 -10.60 21.13
C LYS A 159 4.58 -9.68 21.43
N SER A 160 5.68 -10.22 21.95
CA SER A 160 6.87 -9.44 22.30
C SER A 160 7.52 -8.81 21.07
N VAL A 161 7.53 -9.51 19.94
CA VAL A 161 8.02 -8.99 18.66
C VAL A 161 7.16 -7.83 18.17
N TRP A 162 5.83 -7.99 18.15
CA TRP A 162 4.91 -6.92 17.74
C TRP A 162 5.04 -5.67 18.62
N HIS A 163 5.14 -5.83 19.94
CA HIS A 163 5.35 -4.71 20.87
C HIS A 163 6.72 -4.05 20.67
N SER A 164 7.77 -4.83 20.45
CA SER A 164 9.11 -4.28 20.20
C SER A 164 9.16 -3.47 18.91
N ALA A 165 8.52 -3.96 17.84
CA ALA A 165 8.39 -3.22 16.59
C ALA A 165 7.56 -1.94 16.75
N ALA A 166 6.51 -1.96 17.59
CA ALA A 166 5.72 -0.77 17.89
C ALA A 166 6.54 0.32 18.58
N THR A 167 7.35 -0.06 19.58
CA THR A 167 8.26 0.88 20.26
C THR A 167 9.33 1.39 19.29
N ALA A 168 9.99 0.49 18.57
CA ALA A 168 11.06 0.87 17.65
C ALA A 168 10.56 1.77 16.50
N LEU A 169 9.32 1.58 16.01
CA LEU A 169 8.71 2.47 15.01
C LEU A 169 8.48 3.88 15.56
N VAL A 170 8.04 4.01 16.81
CA VAL A 170 7.88 5.33 17.45
C VAL A 170 9.24 5.99 17.68
N ASP A 171 10.25 5.23 18.10
CA ASP A 171 11.60 5.74 18.28
C ASP A 171 12.21 6.18 16.94
N ALA A 172 11.96 5.43 15.86
CA ALA A 172 12.41 5.75 14.50
C ALA A 172 11.88 7.11 14.00
N THR A 173 10.72 7.57 14.47
CA THR A 173 10.15 8.87 14.09
C THR A 173 10.60 10.03 14.97
N GLY A 174 11.45 9.79 15.97
CA GLY A 174 12.03 10.81 16.84
C GLY A 174 12.65 12.04 16.13
N PRO A 175 13.24 11.92 14.93
CA PRO A 175 13.73 13.07 14.17
C PRO A 175 12.67 13.98 13.52
N ILE A 176 11.39 13.56 13.44
CA ILE A 176 10.34 14.36 12.76
C ILE A 176 10.16 15.76 13.37
N PRO A 177 10.08 15.94 14.70
CA PRO A 177 10.00 17.27 15.30
C PRO A 177 11.19 18.18 14.94
N THR A 178 12.40 17.63 14.81
CA THR A 178 13.57 18.38 14.35
C THR A 178 13.39 18.87 12.92
N ALA A 179 12.91 18.00 12.03
CA ALA A 179 12.59 18.39 10.65
C ALA A 179 11.55 19.50 10.59
N VAL A 180 10.49 19.40 11.41
CA VAL A 180 9.44 20.43 11.51
C VAL A 180 10.03 21.76 11.98
N GLY A 181 10.84 21.77 13.04
CA GLY A 181 11.47 23.00 13.53
C GLY A 181 12.41 23.66 12.51
N LEU A 182 13.10 22.88 11.68
CA LEU A 182 13.91 23.40 10.57
C LEU A 182 13.05 24.02 9.47
N LEU A 183 11.91 23.41 9.16
CA LEU A 183 10.95 23.92 8.17
C LEU A 183 10.24 25.19 8.66
N GLU A 184 9.93 25.31 9.94
CA GLU A 184 9.32 26.51 10.54
C GLU A 184 10.20 27.76 10.41
N ASN A 185 11.50 27.59 10.21
CA ASN A 185 12.44 28.69 9.94
C ASN A 185 12.42 29.16 8.48
N GLN A 186 11.64 28.52 7.61
CA GLN A 186 11.55 28.82 6.18
C GLN A 186 10.24 29.57 5.85
N GLN A 187 10.28 30.45 4.86
CA GLN A 187 9.11 31.16 4.33
C GLN A 187 9.00 30.94 2.83
N SER A 188 8.14 30.01 2.43
CA SER A 188 7.78 29.74 1.03
C SER A 188 6.40 29.06 0.96
N PRO A 189 5.62 29.20 -0.13
CA PRO A 189 4.24 28.68 -0.21
C PRO A 189 4.08 27.17 0.10
N GLU A 190 5.10 26.37 -0.15
CA GLU A 190 5.10 24.92 0.07
C GLU A 190 5.42 24.49 1.51
N ILE A 191 6.06 25.34 2.32
CA ILE A 191 6.55 25.00 3.66
C ILE A 191 5.42 24.56 4.60
N ALA A 192 4.28 25.26 4.56
CA ALA A 192 3.12 24.88 5.38
C ALA A 192 2.59 23.48 5.01
N SER A 193 2.69 23.10 3.73
CA SER A 193 2.32 21.75 3.28
C SER A 193 3.33 20.70 3.73
N ALA A 194 4.62 21.02 3.70
CA ALA A 194 5.70 20.15 4.17
C ALA A 194 5.56 19.85 5.68
N ILE A 195 5.33 20.87 6.50
CA ILE A 195 5.12 20.72 7.96
C ILE A 195 3.91 19.84 8.24
N ARG A 196 2.77 20.09 7.59
CA ARG A 196 1.56 19.25 7.75
C ARG A 196 1.85 17.80 7.39
N THR A 197 2.54 17.57 6.28
CA THR A 197 2.91 16.21 5.83
C THR A 197 3.77 15.49 6.87
N CYS A 198 4.81 16.15 7.39
CA CYS A 198 5.69 15.57 8.42
C CYS A 198 4.89 15.16 9.67
N ASN A 199 4.02 16.06 10.16
CA ASN A 199 3.16 15.77 11.32
C ASN A 199 2.16 14.64 11.05
N GLU A 200 1.54 14.60 9.87
CA GLU A 200 0.65 13.52 9.47
C GLU A 200 1.38 12.17 9.43
N MET A 201 2.65 12.13 8.99
CA MET A 201 3.43 10.89 9.00
C MET A 201 3.75 10.41 10.41
N ALA A 202 4.06 11.31 11.35
CA ALA A 202 4.22 10.96 12.76
C ALA A 202 2.94 10.35 13.33
N VAL A 203 1.78 10.97 13.06
CA VAL A 203 0.46 10.44 13.48
C VAL A 203 0.18 9.07 12.86
N ASN A 204 0.51 8.87 11.58
CA ASN A 204 0.35 7.57 10.92
C ASN A 204 1.26 6.49 11.55
N ALA A 205 2.48 6.84 11.93
CA ALA A 205 3.40 5.94 12.63
C ALA A 205 2.87 5.53 14.01
N ASP A 206 2.34 6.47 14.79
CA ASP A 206 1.71 6.19 16.09
C ASP A 206 0.49 5.27 15.95
N GLN A 207 -0.34 5.51 14.94
CA GLN A 207 -1.50 4.66 14.64
C GLN A 207 -1.07 3.24 14.24
N LEU A 208 -0.01 3.10 13.43
CA LEU A 208 0.53 1.81 13.03
C LEU A 208 1.15 1.07 14.22
N ALA A 209 1.90 1.77 15.07
CA ALA A 209 2.43 1.22 16.32
C ALA A 209 1.29 0.77 17.26
N GLY A 210 0.20 1.53 17.34
CA GLY A 210 -1.02 1.13 18.04
C GLY A 210 -1.62 -0.17 17.49
N ALA A 211 -1.67 -0.32 16.17
CA ALA A 211 -2.13 -1.54 15.53
C ALA A 211 -1.21 -2.74 15.81
N TYR A 212 0.12 -2.56 15.76
CA TYR A 212 1.08 -3.59 16.15
C TYR A 212 0.85 -4.07 17.58
N ARG A 213 0.67 -3.15 18.54
CA ARG A 213 0.36 -3.54 19.94
C ARG A 213 -0.93 -4.33 20.04
N ALA A 214 -1.99 -3.92 19.34
CA ALA A 214 -3.26 -4.63 19.35
C ALA A 214 -3.18 -6.04 18.74
N ILE A 215 -2.39 -6.23 17.68
CA ILE A 215 -2.10 -7.55 17.11
C ILE A 215 -1.30 -8.41 18.10
N GLY A 216 -0.29 -7.84 18.75
CA GLY A 216 0.48 -8.51 19.79
C GLY A 216 -0.39 -8.92 20.98
N ASP A 217 -1.26 -8.04 21.47
CA ASP A 217 -2.18 -8.31 22.57
C ASP A 217 -3.17 -9.43 22.24
N ALA A 218 -3.54 -9.59 20.97
CA ALA A 218 -4.37 -10.70 20.53
C ALA A 218 -3.65 -12.05 20.63
N CYS A 219 -2.33 -12.07 20.39
CA CYS A 219 -1.51 -13.27 20.58
C CYS A 219 -1.45 -13.65 22.06
N GLU A 220 -1.20 -12.68 22.96
CA GLU A 220 -1.19 -12.93 24.41
C GLU A 220 -2.54 -13.42 24.93
N GLN A 221 -3.64 -12.77 24.52
CA GLN A 221 -4.98 -13.19 24.93
C GLN A 221 -5.31 -14.62 24.46
N TYR A 222 -4.88 -14.99 23.24
CA TYR A 222 -5.06 -16.37 22.78
C TYR A 222 -4.21 -17.35 23.59
N ALA A 223 -2.93 -17.05 23.81
CA ALA A 223 -2.05 -17.87 24.66
C ALA A 223 -2.62 -18.09 26.06
N GLN A 224 -3.16 -17.03 26.68
CA GLN A 224 -3.79 -17.13 27.99
C GLN A 224 -5.02 -18.05 27.97
N HIS A 225 -5.89 -17.93 26.97
CA HIS A 225 -7.07 -18.79 26.88
C HIS A 225 -6.71 -20.25 26.58
N LEU A 226 -5.63 -20.51 25.83
CA LEU A 226 -5.09 -21.86 25.67
C LEU A 226 -4.59 -22.42 27.00
N ASP A 227 -3.84 -21.65 27.78
CA ASP A 227 -3.37 -22.10 29.11
C ASP A 227 -4.53 -22.42 30.06
N ASP A 228 -5.55 -21.56 30.11
CA ASP A 228 -6.75 -21.79 30.91
C ASP A 228 -7.45 -23.09 30.47
N ALA A 229 -7.67 -23.26 29.17
CA ALA A 229 -8.32 -24.44 28.61
C ALA A 229 -7.50 -25.71 28.83
N HIS A 230 -6.18 -25.67 28.62
CA HIS A 230 -5.27 -26.81 28.85
C HIS A 230 -5.30 -27.23 30.31
N SER A 231 -5.23 -26.28 31.24
CA SER A 231 -5.31 -26.54 32.68
C SER A 231 -6.62 -27.24 33.08
N GLU A 232 -7.75 -26.74 32.57
CA GLU A 232 -9.07 -27.33 32.84
C GLU A 232 -9.23 -28.72 32.21
N ILE A 233 -8.79 -28.91 30.95
CA ILE A 233 -8.85 -30.20 30.27
C ILE A 233 -7.98 -31.24 30.98
N LEU A 234 -6.75 -30.88 31.35
CA LEU A 234 -5.85 -31.76 32.10
C LEU A 234 -6.44 -32.16 33.46
N SER A 235 -7.14 -31.24 34.12
CA SER A 235 -7.88 -31.51 35.36
C SER A 235 -9.00 -32.54 35.15
N GLU A 236 -9.80 -32.38 34.09
CA GLU A 236 -10.86 -33.35 33.75
C GLU A 236 -10.29 -34.72 33.32
N LEU A 237 -9.22 -34.76 32.54
CA LEU A 237 -8.51 -36.00 32.19
C LEU A 237 -7.99 -36.72 33.44
N ARG A 238 -7.40 -36.00 34.38
CA ARG A 238 -6.92 -36.58 35.64
C ARG A 238 -8.06 -37.18 36.47
N LYS A 239 -9.19 -36.46 36.60
CA LYS A 239 -10.38 -36.95 37.30
C LYS A 239 -10.94 -38.20 36.64
N MET A 240 -11.04 -38.20 35.31
CA MET A 240 -11.48 -39.34 34.52
C MET A 240 -10.62 -40.59 34.79
N LEU A 241 -9.29 -40.44 34.76
CA LEU A 241 -8.36 -41.53 34.99
C LEU A 241 -8.48 -42.10 36.41
N ILE A 242 -8.59 -41.25 37.43
CA ILE A 242 -8.75 -41.66 38.83
C ILE A 242 -10.09 -42.41 39.03
N GLU A 243 -11.19 -41.86 38.54
CA GLU A 243 -12.52 -42.45 38.72
C GLU A 243 -12.70 -43.75 37.94
N THR A 244 -12.03 -43.91 36.80
CA THR A 244 -12.06 -45.15 36.03
C THR A 244 -11.22 -46.23 36.72
N ALA A 245 -10.02 -45.89 37.20
CA ALA A 245 -9.16 -46.83 37.91
C ALA A 245 -9.74 -47.31 39.27
N ALA A 246 -10.41 -46.42 40.02
CA ALA A 246 -10.99 -46.75 41.32
C ALA A 246 -12.10 -47.82 41.26
N MET A 247 -12.78 -47.96 40.13
CA MET A 247 -13.86 -48.94 39.98
C MET A 247 -13.40 -50.31 39.47
N GLU A 248 -12.21 -50.41 38.88
CA GLU A 248 -11.69 -51.68 38.34
C GLU A 248 -10.78 -52.47 39.31
N GLY A 249 -10.58 -51.97 40.53
CA GLY A 249 -10.01 -52.77 41.63
C GLY A 249 -8.55 -53.23 41.48
N VAL A 250 -7.84 -52.87 40.41
CA VAL A 250 -6.45 -53.27 40.17
C VAL A 250 -5.59 -52.06 39.85
N ILE A 251 -4.61 -51.78 40.72
CA ILE A 251 -3.52 -50.83 40.46
C ILE A 251 -2.61 -51.44 39.39
N GLN A 252 -2.96 -51.26 38.11
CA GLN A 252 -2.06 -51.48 36.97
C GLN A 252 -2.28 -50.35 35.97
N ILE A 253 -1.77 -49.16 36.31
CA ILE A 253 -1.77 -47.96 35.45
C ILE A 253 -1.13 -48.25 34.07
N GLY A 254 -0.32 -49.31 33.93
CA GLY A 254 0.24 -49.75 32.66
C GLY A 254 -0.66 -50.67 31.82
N ALA A 255 -1.46 -51.56 32.41
CA ALA A 255 -2.14 -52.63 31.66
C ALA A 255 -3.28 -52.13 30.75
N PHE A 256 -3.96 -51.04 31.12
CA PHE A 256 -4.99 -50.40 30.30
C PHE A 256 -4.42 -49.75 29.02
N PHE A 257 -3.13 -49.43 28.99
CA PHE A 257 -2.47 -48.73 27.88
C PHE A 257 -1.51 -49.63 27.07
N THR A 258 -0.93 -50.68 27.67
CA THR A 258 -0.06 -51.64 26.97
C THR A 258 -0.79 -52.89 26.46
N GLY A 259 -2.02 -53.14 26.93
CA GLY A 259 -2.79 -54.36 26.66
C GLY A 259 -3.93 -54.24 25.65
N GLY A 260 -4.11 -53.09 25.00
CA GLY A 260 -5.20 -52.85 24.05
C GLY A 260 -6.58 -52.79 24.73
N LEU A 261 -7.44 -51.89 24.26
CA LEU A 261 -8.88 -51.91 24.53
C LEU A 261 -9.57 -53.15 23.91
N SER A 262 -8.86 -54.26 23.74
CA SER A 262 -9.36 -55.50 23.15
C SER A 262 -10.38 -56.23 24.04
N GLU A 263 -10.53 -55.79 25.29
CA GLU A 263 -11.60 -56.19 26.21
C GLU A 263 -12.63 -55.05 26.39
N ALA A 264 -12.98 -54.35 25.30
CA ALA A 264 -13.99 -53.29 25.21
C ALA A 264 -15.43 -53.77 25.51
N GLY A 265 -15.68 -54.22 26.74
CA GLY A 265 -16.95 -54.84 27.14
C GLY A 265 -17.64 -54.24 28.36
N ASN A 266 -17.09 -53.22 29.03
CA ASN A 266 -17.80 -52.57 30.14
C ASN A 266 -18.44 -51.26 29.66
N ALA A 267 -19.70 -51.33 29.23
CA ALA A 267 -20.49 -50.17 28.82
C ALA A 267 -20.46 -49.02 29.86
N GLY A 268 -20.27 -49.34 31.15
CA GLY A 268 -20.11 -48.34 32.21
C GLY A 268 -18.85 -47.48 32.10
N VAL A 269 -17.72 -48.03 31.61
CA VAL A 269 -16.47 -47.29 31.42
C VAL A 269 -16.57 -46.33 30.24
N LEU A 270 -17.07 -46.80 29.10
CA LEU A 270 -17.31 -45.95 27.92
C LEU A 270 -18.32 -44.83 28.23
N ALA A 271 -19.39 -45.14 28.97
CA ALA A 271 -20.33 -44.13 29.42
C ALA A 271 -19.67 -43.04 30.29
N ARG A 272 -18.73 -43.42 31.17
CA ARG A 272 -18.00 -42.45 32.00
C ARG A 272 -17.01 -41.61 31.19
N ILE A 273 -16.23 -42.23 30.31
CA ILE A 273 -15.34 -41.49 29.39
C ILE A 273 -16.19 -40.49 28.58
N GLY A 274 -17.38 -40.90 28.11
CA GLY A 274 -18.33 -40.02 27.43
C GLY A 274 -18.77 -38.81 28.25
N ILE A 275 -19.01 -38.96 29.56
CA ILE A 275 -19.31 -37.82 30.46
C ILE A 275 -18.15 -36.82 30.50
N TYR A 276 -16.91 -37.31 30.61
CA TYR A 276 -15.72 -36.45 30.62
C TYR A 276 -15.46 -35.81 29.26
N ALA A 277 -15.63 -36.55 28.16
CA ALA A 277 -15.58 -36.00 26.81
C ALA A 277 -16.60 -34.87 26.63
N ALA A 278 -17.84 -35.01 27.12
CA ALA A 278 -18.83 -33.95 27.08
C ALA A 278 -18.44 -32.71 27.93
N ARG A 279 -17.74 -32.89 29.05
CA ARG A 279 -17.21 -31.77 29.86
C ARG A 279 -16.08 -31.06 29.13
N ILE A 280 -15.12 -31.82 28.60
CA ILE A 280 -13.99 -31.31 27.80
C ILE A 280 -14.51 -30.56 26.56
N GLY A 281 -15.51 -31.11 25.87
CA GLY A 281 -16.12 -30.44 24.71
C GLY A 281 -16.72 -29.08 25.04
N ARG A 282 -17.27 -28.89 26.26
CA ARG A 282 -17.72 -27.57 26.72
C ARG A 282 -16.56 -26.60 26.93
N ILE A 283 -15.45 -27.04 27.50
CA ILE A 283 -14.24 -26.22 27.67
C ILE A 283 -13.70 -25.77 26.30
N ILE A 284 -13.60 -26.68 25.34
CA ILE A 284 -13.16 -26.37 23.96
C ILE A 284 -14.12 -25.38 23.28
N THR A 285 -15.43 -25.55 23.47
CA THR A 285 -16.44 -24.63 22.92
C THR A 285 -16.31 -23.23 23.52
N GLU A 286 -16.05 -23.14 24.83
CA GLU A 286 -15.82 -21.87 25.51
C GLU A 286 -14.54 -21.19 25.03
N LEU A 287 -13.45 -21.95 24.88
CA LEU A 287 -12.20 -21.48 24.27
C LEU A 287 -12.47 -20.90 22.88
N GLY A 288 -13.13 -21.66 22.00
CA GLY A 288 -13.49 -21.22 20.65
C GLY A 288 -14.28 -19.92 20.65
N THR A 289 -15.20 -19.74 21.60
CA THR A 289 -15.98 -18.51 21.74
C THR A 289 -15.13 -17.31 22.14
N LYS A 290 -14.24 -17.48 23.11
CA LYS A 290 -13.31 -16.42 23.57
C LYS A 290 -12.34 -16.02 22.46
N VAL A 291 -11.76 -17.00 21.79
CA VAL A 291 -10.80 -16.79 20.70
C VAL A 291 -11.44 -16.16 19.47
N LEU A 292 -12.67 -16.54 19.12
CA LEU A 292 -13.42 -15.89 18.05
C LEU A 292 -13.72 -14.41 18.36
N ALA A 293 -13.94 -14.07 19.62
CA ALA A 293 -14.10 -12.67 20.02
C ALA A 293 -12.81 -11.86 19.81
N ILE A 294 -11.64 -12.46 20.08
CA ILE A 294 -10.33 -11.87 19.78
C ILE A 294 -10.17 -11.69 18.26
N ALA A 295 -10.41 -12.75 17.49
CA ALA A 295 -10.29 -12.74 16.02
C ALA A 295 -11.13 -11.63 15.39
N ARG A 296 -12.39 -11.43 15.85
CA ARG A 296 -13.26 -10.35 15.37
C ARG A 296 -12.71 -8.95 15.65
N ARG A 297 -12.09 -8.74 16.82
CA ARG A 297 -11.47 -7.44 17.16
C ARG A 297 -10.28 -7.14 16.25
N VAL A 298 -9.43 -8.14 16.02
CA VAL A 298 -8.26 -8.03 15.13
C VAL A 298 -8.68 -7.84 13.68
N GLY A 299 -9.68 -8.59 13.20
CA GLY A 299 -10.25 -8.41 11.86
C GLY A 299 -10.91 -7.03 11.68
N SER A 300 -11.54 -6.48 12.72
CA SER A 300 -12.06 -5.10 12.69
C SER A 300 -10.93 -4.07 12.55
N LEU A 301 -9.86 -4.19 13.33
CA LEU A 301 -8.67 -3.33 13.22
C LEU A 301 -8.08 -3.36 11.80
N ALA A 302 -7.95 -4.56 11.24
CA ALA A 302 -7.46 -4.78 9.88
C ALA A 302 -8.35 -4.10 8.84
N SER A 303 -9.66 -4.37 8.87
CA SER A 303 -10.62 -3.89 7.87
C SER A 303 -10.94 -2.41 7.96
N THR A 304 -10.78 -1.78 9.13
CA THR A 304 -11.11 -0.36 9.34
C THR A 304 -9.86 0.50 9.38
N THR A 305 -9.14 0.50 10.50
CA THR A 305 -8.00 1.40 10.74
C THR A 305 -6.87 1.17 9.74
N LEU A 306 -6.41 -0.07 9.60
CA LEU A 306 -5.24 -0.37 8.77
C LEU A 306 -5.53 -0.21 7.27
N LYS A 307 -6.66 -0.72 6.75
CA LYS A 307 -7.04 -0.51 5.34
C LYS A 307 -7.24 0.96 4.99
N VAL A 308 -7.87 1.75 5.87
CA VAL A 308 -8.05 3.19 5.63
C VAL A 308 -6.71 3.92 5.60
N MET A 309 -5.81 3.63 6.54
CA MET A 309 -4.46 4.20 6.55
C MET A 309 -3.69 3.82 5.29
N THR A 310 -3.64 2.54 4.96
CA THR A 310 -2.97 1.98 3.77
C THR A 310 -3.46 2.66 2.48
N SER A 311 -4.77 2.90 2.38
CA SER A 311 -5.38 3.58 1.24
C SER A 311 -5.02 5.07 1.19
N LYS A 312 -5.00 5.75 2.34
CA LYS A 312 -4.58 7.17 2.43
C LYS A 312 -3.11 7.33 2.05
N LEU A 313 -2.24 6.47 2.56
CA LEU A 313 -0.81 6.46 2.22
C LEU A 313 -0.59 6.18 0.73
N GLY A 314 -1.31 5.21 0.15
CA GLY A 314 -1.24 4.92 -1.28
C GLY A 314 -1.60 6.13 -2.16
N ARG A 315 -2.75 6.77 -1.88
CA ARG A 315 -3.15 7.99 -2.61
C ARG A 315 -2.15 9.13 -2.44
N TRP A 316 -1.62 9.32 -1.23
CA TRP A 316 -0.61 10.35 -0.99
C TRP A 316 0.67 10.05 -1.78
N LEU A 317 1.12 8.80 -1.80
CA LEU A 317 2.31 8.37 -2.55
C LEU A 317 2.14 8.67 -4.03
N GLU A 318 1.00 8.30 -4.64
CA GLU A 318 0.67 8.59 -6.05
C GLU A 318 0.72 10.10 -6.34
N GLN A 319 0.09 10.92 -5.49
CA GLN A 319 0.09 12.37 -5.65
C GLN A 319 1.49 12.99 -5.49
N ALA A 320 2.32 12.42 -4.61
CA ALA A 320 3.68 12.84 -4.41
C ALA A 320 4.61 12.44 -5.59
N VAL A 321 4.28 11.40 -6.36
CA VAL A 321 4.94 11.10 -7.66
C VAL A 321 4.85 12.35 -8.54
N ALA A 322 3.63 12.80 -8.79
CA ALA A 322 3.38 13.93 -9.67
C ALA A 322 4.10 15.20 -9.22
N LYS A 323 4.28 15.42 -7.91
CA LYS A 323 4.99 16.58 -7.37
C LYS A 323 6.51 16.52 -7.57
N ILE A 324 7.11 15.34 -7.45
CA ILE A 324 8.55 15.15 -7.73
C ILE A 324 8.83 15.43 -9.21
N TRP A 325 7.97 14.91 -10.11
CA TRP A 325 8.15 15.10 -11.55
C TRP A 325 7.78 16.52 -12.01
N ARG A 326 6.75 17.15 -11.45
CA ARG A 326 6.45 18.59 -11.67
C ARG A 326 7.54 19.52 -11.13
N GLY A 327 8.24 19.10 -10.07
CA GLY A 327 9.39 19.83 -9.52
C GLY A 327 10.70 19.60 -10.29
N GLY A 328 10.70 18.62 -11.21
CA GLY A 328 11.82 18.26 -12.08
C GLY A 328 11.57 18.57 -13.56
N GLU A 329 10.47 19.23 -13.93
CA GLU A 329 10.16 19.60 -15.31
C GLU A 329 10.98 20.82 -15.79
N THR A 330 12.27 20.55 -15.93
CA THR A 330 12.95 20.75 -17.20
C THR A 330 13.22 19.37 -17.85
N GLY A 331 12.15 18.71 -18.36
CA GLY A 331 12.17 17.61 -19.37
C GLY A 331 11.49 16.28 -18.95
N LEU A 332 10.78 15.49 -19.78
CA LEU A 332 10.36 15.55 -21.20
C LEU A 332 9.52 14.28 -21.55
N GLN A 333 8.25 14.39 -21.95
CA GLN A 333 7.49 13.44 -22.82
C GLN A 333 6.52 14.23 -23.73
N LEU A 334 6.28 13.73 -24.95
CA LEU A 334 5.49 14.37 -26.03
C LEU A 334 3.98 14.15 -25.78
N TYR A 335 3.29 15.15 -25.24
CA TYR A 335 1.83 15.12 -25.03
C TYR A 335 1.21 16.47 -25.35
N SER A 336 0.10 16.45 -26.10
CA SER A 336 -0.77 17.60 -26.30
C SER A 336 -1.52 17.94 -25.00
N ARG A 337 -1.54 19.23 -24.63
CA ARG A 337 -2.13 19.82 -23.41
C ARG A 337 -3.41 19.15 -22.88
N SER A 338 -3.54 19.17 -21.56
CA SER A 338 -4.76 18.87 -20.80
C SER A 338 -6.01 19.59 -21.35
N ALA A 339 -7.09 18.85 -21.60
CA ALA A 339 -8.42 19.48 -21.76
C ALA A 339 -8.98 19.89 -20.40
N VAL A 340 -9.99 20.77 -20.41
CA VAL A 340 -10.74 21.21 -19.21
C VAL A 340 -11.34 20.03 -18.43
N ARG A 341 -11.55 18.89 -19.10
CA ARG A 341 -12.12 17.66 -18.55
C ARG A 341 -11.19 16.49 -18.87
N THR A 342 -11.02 15.57 -17.93
CA THR A 342 -10.13 14.41 -18.11
C THR A 342 -10.76 13.37 -19.04
N ASN A 343 -9.94 12.49 -19.62
CA ASN A 343 -10.38 11.37 -20.45
C ASN A 343 -11.35 10.44 -19.70
N VAL A 344 -11.07 10.13 -18.44
CA VAL A 344 -11.97 9.33 -17.60
C VAL A 344 -13.31 10.05 -17.38
N ASP A 345 -13.29 11.37 -17.18
CA ASP A 345 -14.53 12.15 -17.02
C ASP A 345 -15.36 12.17 -18.30
N VAL A 346 -14.75 12.43 -19.46
CA VAL A 346 -15.47 12.46 -20.74
C VAL A 346 -15.95 11.06 -21.16
N LEU A 347 -15.20 10.00 -20.85
CA LEU A 347 -15.62 8.62 -21.12
C LEU A 347 -16.82 8.20 -20.27
N THR A 348 -16.86 8.66 -19.01
CA THR A 348 -17.92 8.29 -18.05
C THR A 348 -19.18 9.13 -18.24
N ASN A 349 -19.01 10.44 -18.48
CA ASN A 349 -20.09 11.43 -18.45
C ASN A 349 -20.44 12.01 -19.82
N GLY A 350 -19.74 11.60 -20.88
CA GLY A 350 -19.91 12.11 -22.25
C GLY A 350 -19.22 13.45 -22.50
N GLY A 351 -18.84 13.67 -23.76
CA GLY A 351 -18.30 14.94 -24.27
C GLY A 351 -19.40 15.83 -24.87
N HIS A 352 -19.08 17.09 -25.17
CA HIS A 352 -20.04 17.98 -25.84
C HIS A 352 -20.19 17.67 -27.33
N ILE A 353 -19.18 17.05 -27.94
CA ILE A 353 -19.22 16.59 -29.33
C ILE A 353 -19.16 15.05 -29.41
N PRO A 354 -19.80 14.42 -30.42
CA PRO A 354 -19.80 12.96 -30.55
C PRO A 354 -18.40 12.38 -30.72
N MET A 355 -18.05 11.34 -29.97
CA MET A 355 -16.77 10.61 -30.10
C MET A 355 -16.78 9.66 -31.31
N THR A 356 -16.80 10.21 -32.53
CA THR A 356 -16.88 9.43 -33.76
C THR A 356 -15.82 9.82 -34.78
N GLN A 357 -15.52 8.91 -35.71
CA GLN A 357 -14.52 9.17 -36.75
C GLN A 357 -15.03 10.23 -37.75
N GLU A 358 -16.34 10.33 -37.94
CA GLU A 358 -16.96 11.35 -38.80
C GLU A 358 -16.70 12.77 -38.26
N ILE A 359 -16.78 12.99 -36.95
CA ILE A 359 -16.50 14.33 -36.39
C ILE A 359 -15.02 14.70 -36.56
N ILE A 360 -14.11 13.74 -36.36
CA ILE A 360 -12.67 13.94 -36.55
C ILE A 360 -12.40 14.37 -38.00
N LEU A 361 -12.93 13.64 -38.97
CA LEU A 361 -12.70 13.93 -40.39
C LEU A 361 -13.31 15.27 -40.82
N ALA A 362 -14.52 15.59 -40.33
CA ALA A 362 -15.18 16.86 -40.63
C ALA A 362 -14.40 18.07 -40.09
N LEU A 363 -13.91 17.99 -38.84
CA LEU A 363 -13.13 19.05 -38.22
C LEU A 363 -11.73 19.16 -38.80
N ALA A 364 -11.08 18.02 -39.11
CA ALA A 364 -9.78 18.02 -39.80
C ALA A 364 -9.88 18.70 -41.18
N GLN A 365 -10.93 18.40 -41.95
CA GLN A 365 -11.18 19.06 -43.24
C GLN A 365 -11.37 20.57 -43.07
N LYS A 366 -12.18 20.99 -42.09
CA LYS A 366 -12.44 22.40 -41.80
C LYS A 366 -11.19 23.15 -41.32
N ALA A 367 -10.33 22.48 -40.54
CA ALA A 367 -9.07 23.01 -40.03
C ALA A 367 -7.89 22.86 -41.02
N GLY A 368 -8.10 22.27 -42.20
CA GLY A 368 -7.06 22.03 -43.19
C GLY A 368 -5.93 21.10 -42.70
N VAL A 369 -6.26 20.10 -41.88
CA VAL A 369 -5.33 19.10 -41.35
C VAL A 369 -5.43 17.83 -42.20
N ASP A 370 -4.32 17.39 -42.78
CA ASP A 370 -4.27 16.16 -43.59
C ASP A 370 -4.03 14.92 -42.71
N LEU A 371 -4.99 14.00 -42.73
CA LEU A 371 -4.93 12.72 -42.02
C LEU A 371 -4.85 11.52 -42.98
N SER A 372 -4.50 11.76 -44.25
CA SER A 372 -4.43 10.72 -45.27
C SER A 372 -3.44 9.62 -44.89
N GLY A 373 -3.91 8.37 -44.95
CA GLY A 373 -3.11 7.18 -44.61
C GLY A 373 -2.82 7.01 -43.11
N VAL A 374 -3.57 7.67 -42.23
CA VAL A 374 -3.48 7.52 -40.77
C VAL A 374 -4.67 6.72 -40.26
N GLU A 375 -4.43 5.70 -39.44
CA GLU A 375 -5.46 5.00 -38.69
C GLU A 375 -5.93 5.86 -37.51
N LEU A 376 -7.24 6.11 -37.42
CA LEU A 376 -7.83 6.93 -36.36
C LEU A 376 -8.43 6.00 -35.30
N HIS A 377 -7.78 5.92 -34.14
CA HIS A 377 -8.26 5.16 -33.00
C HIS A 377 -8.91 6.09 -31.98
N ILE A 378 -10.14 5.79 -31.56
CA ILE A 378 -10.82 6.53 -30.49
C ILE A 378 -10.78 5.63 -29.25
N VAL A 379 -10.12 6.10 -28.19
CA VAL A 379 -9.98 5.36 -26.95
C VAL A 379 -11.34 5.23 -26.27
N LYS A 380 -11.79 3.98 -26.11
CA LYS A 380 -13.05 3.62 -25.44
C LYS A 380 -12.85 2.81 -24.17
N ASP A 381 -11.61 2.37 -23.93
CA ASP A 381 -11.24 1.56 -22.78
C ASP A 381 -10.86 2.44 -21.58
N MET A 382 -11.25 2.00 -20.38
CA MET A 382 -11.07 2.77 -19.14
C MET A 382 -9.60 2.79 -18.68
N GLU A 383 -8.84 1.73 -18.95
CA GLU A 383 -7.43 1.64 -18.60
C GLU A 383 -6.59 2.53 -19.53
N GLU A 384 -6.89 2.51 -20.82
CA GLU A 384 -6.23 3.39 -21.80
C GLU A 384 -6.60 4.88 -21.59
N ALA A 385 -7.84 5.18 -21.19
CA ALA A 385 -8.23 6.54 -20.79
C ALA A 385 -7.48 7.02 -19.53
N ARG A 386 -7.27 6.14 -18.54
CA ARG A 386 -6.44 6.45 -17.35
C ARG A 386 -4.98 6.67 -17.70
N TYR A 387 -4.46 5.91 -18.66
CA TYR A 387 -3.10 6.10 -19.15
C TYR A 387 -2.93 7.46 -19.83
N LEU A 388 -3.89 7.91 -20.65
CA LEU A 388 -3.86 9.25 -21.24
C LEU A 388 -4.01 10.37 -20.19
N ASP A 389 -4.85 10.17 -19.16
CA ASP A 389 -4.97 11.11 -18.03
C ASP A 389 -3.70 11.19 -17.19
N PHE A 390 -3.02 10.06 -16.98
CA PHE A 390 -1.72 10.01 -16.30
C PHE A 390 -0.67 10.85 -17.05
N GLN A 391 -0.78 10.89 -18.38
CA GLN A 391 0.11 11.61 -19.27
C GLN A 391 -0.35 13.03 -19.61
N ASP A 392 -1.46 13.49 -19.01
CA ASP A 392 -2.08 14.79 -19.25
C ASP A 392 -2.41 15.07 -20.72
N ALA A 393 -2.75 14.02 -21.47
CA ALA A 393 -2.83 14.03 -22.92
C ALA A 393 -4.27 13.89 -23.44
N CYS A 394 -4.61 14.69 -24.45
CA CYS A 394 -5.87 14.54 -25.20
C CYS A 394 -5.76 13.58 -26.39
N GLY A 395 -4.54 13.28 -26.83
CA GLY A 395 -4.25 12.36 -27.92
C GLY A 395 -2.80 11.89 -27.83
N VAL A 396 -2.48 10.86 -28.63
CA VAL A 396 -1.11 10.38 -28.79
C VAL A 396 -0.91 9.78 -30.18
N THR A 397 0.27 10.03 -30.75
CA THR A 397 0.77 9.36 -31.95
C THR A 397 1.85 8.37 -31.55
N PRO A 398 1.56 7.05 -31.48
CA PRO A 398 2.53 6.06 -31.02
C PRO A 398 3.75 5.99 -31.95
N ALA A 399 4.93 6.32 -31.40
CA ALA A 399 6.17 6.41 -32.17
C ALA A 399 6.57 5.07 -32.80
N GLU A 400 6.28 3.95 -32.13
CA GLU A 400 6.52 2.59 -32.61
C GLU A 400 5.72 2.23 -33.87
N LEU A 401 4.64 2.96 -34.15
CA LEU A 401 3.83 2.80 -35.35
C LEU A 401 4.28 3.72 -36.49
N GLY A 402 5.31 4.54 -36.29
CA GLY A 402 5.94 5.34 -37.35
C GLY A 402 4.98 6.29 -38.07
N GLY A 403 4.06 6.92 -37.34
CA GLY A 403 3.06 7.85 -37.90
C GLY A 403 1.94 7.16 -38.69
N ARG A 404 1.64 5.89 -38.39
CA ARG A 404 0.55 5.14 -39.02
C ARG A 404 -0.77 5.21 -38.26
N GLN A 405 -0.76 5.59 -36.99
CA GLN A 405 -1.96 5.67 -36.15
C GLN A 405 -1.90 6.91 -35.26
N ILE A 406 -3.05 7.55 -35.08
CA ILE A 406 -3.30 8.53 -34.00
C ILE A 406 -4.36 7.93 -33.08
N ARG A 407 -4.14 8.03 -31.77
CA ARG A 407 -5.12 7.67 -30.75
C ARG A 407 -5.69 8.93 -30.11
N PHE A 408 -6.99 9.12 -30.21
CA PHE A 408 -7.70 10.24 -29.59
C PHE A 408 -8.29 9.79 -28.26
N GLY A 409 -7.88 10.46 -27.20
CA GLY A 409 -8.48 10.32 -25.89
C GLY A 409 -9.88 10.96 -25.83
N PRO A 410 -10.78 10.47 -24.97
CA PRO A 410 -12.08 11.09 -24.74
C PRO A 410 -11.99 12.60 -24.46
N ALA A 411 -10.95 13.07 -23.77
CA ALA A 411 -10.74 14.48 -23.45
C ALA A 411 -10.68 15.40 -24.68
N ALA A 412 -10.18 14.91 -25.83
CA ALA A 412 -10.16 15.66 -27.08
C ALA A 412 -11.55 16.07 -27.57
N PHE A 413 -12.59 15.32 -27.17
CA PHE A 413 -13.99 15.56 -27.58
C PHE A 413 -14.76 16.46 -26.58
N THR A 414 -14.04 17.20 -25.74
CA THR A 414 -14.64 18.18 -24.82
C THR A 414 -15.35 19.30 -25.58
N ASP A 415 -14.79 19.76 -26.69
CA ASP A 415 -15.37 20.77 -27.59
C ASP A 415 -14.65 20.75 -28.95
N GLU A 416 -15.20 21.45 -29.96
CA GLU A 416 -14.65 21.46 -31.32
C GLU A 416 -13.26 22.11 -31.40
N GLU A 417 -12.96 23.13 -30.60
CA GLU A 417 -11.64 23.80 -30.65
C GLU A 417 -10.55 22.91 -30.04
N THR A 418 -10.84 22.24 -28.92
CA THR A 418 -9.96 21.26 -28.30
C THR A 418 -9.64 20.12 -29.27
N LEU A 419 -10.65 19.60 -29.98
CA LEU A 419 -10.43 18.55 -30.96
C LEU A 419 -9.59 19.07 -32.14
N VAL A 420 -9.85 20.27 -32.66
CA VAL A 420 -9.09 20.88 -33.76
C VAL A 420 -7.62 21.10 -33.37
N ALA A 421 -7.35 21.58 -32.16
CA ALA A 421 -5.99 21.74 -31.65
C ALA A 421 -5.28 20.37 -31.57
N THR A 422 -5.93 19.38 -30.95
CA THR A 422 -5.39 18.01 -30.85
C THR A 422 -5.11 17.42 -32.24
N LEU A 423 -6.00 17.62 -33.22
CA LEU A 423 -5.81 17.14 -34.59
C LEU A 423 -4.57 17.72 -35.26
N ALA A 424 -4.37 19.04 -35.14
CA ALA A 424 -3.23 19.71 -35.73
C ALA A 424 -1.91 19.28 -35.07
N HIS A 425 -1.93 19.10 -33.75
CA HIS A 425 -0.82 18.65 -32.95
C HIS A 425 -0.38 17.22 -33.34
N GLU A 426 -1.31 16.27 -33.33
CA GLU A 426 -1.01 14.86 -33.65
C GLU A 426 -0.64 14.65 -35.12
N ALA A 427 -1.25 15.40 -36.05
CA ALA A 427 -0.87 15.37 -37.46
C ALA A 427 0.58 15.83 -37.68
N LYS A 428 1.06 16.78 -36.87
CA LYS A 428 2.44 17.23 -36.93
C LYS A 428 3.41 16.15 -36.42
N HIS A 429 3.05 15.39 -35.39
CA HIS A 429 3.82 14.21 -34.98
C HIS A 429 3.83 13.09 -36.03
N VAL A 430 2.70 12.84 -36.70
CA VAL A 430 2.65 11.91 -37.82
C VAL A 430 3.65 12.31 -38.91
N GLN A 431 3.70 13.60 -39.26
CA GLN A 431 4.66 14.12 -40.23
C GLN A 431 6.10 13.91 -39.77
N GLN A 432 6.42 14.32 -38.53
CA GLN A 432 7.76 14.18 -37.94
C GLN A 432 8.25 12.72 -37.91
N LEU A 433 7.36 11.77 -37.63
CA LEU A 433 7.67 10.34 -37.63
C LEU A 433 7.87 9.78 -39.05
N ARG A 434 7.06 10.21 -40.03
CA ARG A 434 7.20 9.82 -41.45
C ARG A 434 8.48 10.37 -42.08
N ASP A 435 8.92 11.53 -41.64
CA ASP A 435 10.17 12.17 -42.06
C ASP A 435 11.42 11.55 -41.40
N GLN A 436 11.26 10.45 -40.63
CA GLN A 436 12.32 9.70 -39.94
C GLN A 436 13.20 10.57 -39.03
N VAL A 437 12.62 11.59 -38.40
CA VAL A 437 13.35 12.43 -37.44
C VAL A 437 13.85 11.55 -36.28
N ARG A 438 15.14 11.67 -35.94
CA ARG A 438 15.73 10.95 -34.80
C ARG A 438 15.05 11.38 -33.51
N LEU A 439 14.29 10.47 -32.91
CA LEU A 439 13.74 10.62 -31.56
C LEU A 439 14.88 10.47 -30.55
N GLY A 440 15.18 11.54 -29.82
CA GLY A 440 16.15 11.56 -28.73
C GLY A 440 15.79 12.69 -27.75
N THR A 441 16.29 12.62 -26.52
CA THR A 441 16.02 13.62 -25.46
C THR A 441 16.27 15.07 -25.91
N ASP A 442 17.21 15.27 -26.83
CA ASP A 442 17.66 16.59 -27.27
C ASP A 442 16.83 17.15 -28.45
N THR A 443 16.04 16.33 -29.14
CA THR A 443 15.26 16.73 -30.33
C THR A 443 13.77 16.90 -30.03
N ILE A 444 13.27 16.22 -28.98
CA ILE A 444 11.85 16.16 -28.64
C ILE A 444 11.25 17.54 -28.35
N ARG A 445 11.97 18.43 -27.65
CA ARG A 445 11.46 19.77 -27.31
C ARG A 445 11.16 20.60 -28.55
N GLY A 446 12.02 20.53 -29.57
CA GLY A 446 11.78 21.19 -30.85
C GLY A 446 10.61 20.58 -31.62
N LEU A 447 10.37 19.28 -31.46
CA LEU A 447 9.25 18.58 -32.10
C LEU A 447 7.90 18.95 -31.46
N GLU A 448 7.83 19.06 -30.13
CA GLU A 448 6.68 19.61 -29.41
C GLU A 448 6.41 21.07 -29.78
N ASP A 449 7.44 21.92 -29.77
CA ASP A 449 7.30 23.34 -30.10
C ASP A 449 6.74 23.52 -31.52
N GLU A 450 7.16 22.67 -32.46
CA GLU A 450 6.61 22.60 -33.82
C GLU A 450 5.16 22.09 -33.87
N ALA A 451 4.79 21.12 -33.02
CA ALA A 451 3.42 20.59 -32.92
C ALA A 451 2.46 21.62 -32.33
N TYR A 452 2.83 22.28 -31.23
CA TYR A 452 2.08 23.40 -30.66
C TYR A 452 1.98 24.59 -31.62
N ALA A 453 3.04 24.87 -32.39
CA ALA A 453 2.99 25.92 -33.41
C ALA A 453 2.01 25.60 -34.55
N ALA A 454 1.68 24.32 -34.78
CA ALA A 454 0.71 23.90 -35.80
C ALA A 454 -0.76 24.11 -35.38
N GLU A 455 -1.03 24.21 -34.07
CA GLU A 455 -2.39 24.37 -33.53
C GLU A 455 -2.99 25.74 -33.90
N VAL A 456 -2.23 26.83 -33.71
CA VAL A 456 -2.68 28.21 -33.95
C VAL A 456 -3.21 28.43 -35.38
N PRO A 457 -2.48 28.07 -36.45
CA PRO A 457 -2.98 28.24 -37.80
C PRO A 457 -4.14 27.30 -38.13
N ALA A 458 -4.25 26.12 -37.49
CA ALA A 458 -5.38 25.22 -37.67
C ALA A 458 -6.66 25.77 -37.04
N LEU A 459 -6.56 26.32 -35.82
CA LEU A 459 -7.65 27.00 -35.13
C LEU A 459 -8.13 28.25 -35.90
N ALA A 460 -7.21 29.05 -36.45
CA ALA A 460 -7.57 30.19 -37.29
C ALA A 460 -8.39 29.78 -38.52
N ARG A 461 -7.96 28.71 -39.22
CA ARG A 461 -8.73 28.12 -40.34
C ARG A 461 -10.09 27.62 -39.91
N PHE A 462 -10.17 26.94 -38.76
CA PHE A 462 -11.43 26.45 -38.20
C PHE A 462 -12.41 27.59 -37.86
N ARG A 463 -11.91 28.71 -37.34
CA ARG A 463 -12.70 29.91 -37.00
C ARG A 463 -13.12 30.73 -38.22
N GLY A 464 -12.60 30.43 -39.41
CA GLY A 464 -12.80 31.25 -40.61
C GLY A 464 -12.00 32.56 -40.59
N GLU A 465 -11.01 32.64 -39.70
CA GLU A 465 -10.05 33.73 -39.60
C GLU A 465 -8.90 33.42 -40.58
N GLN A 466 -9.05 33.79 -41.86
CA GLN A 466 -7.89 33.87 -42.75
C GLN A 466 -7.67 35.33 -43.17
N PRO A 467 -6.43 35.74 -43.54
CA PRO A 467 -6.29 36.68 -44.63
C PRO A 467 -6.83 36.10 -45.95
#